data_AF-A0A517VW15-F1
#
_entry.id   AF-A0A517VW15-F1
#
_cell.length_a   1.000
_cell.length_b   1.000
_cell.length_c   1.000
_cell.angle_alpha   90.00
_cell.angle_beta   90.00
_cell.angle_gamma   90.00
#
_symmetry.space_group_name_H-M   'P 1'
#
loop_
_entity.id
_entity.type
_entity.pdbx_description
1 polymer ?
#
loop_
_entity_poly.entity_id
_entity_poly.type
_entity_poly.pdbx_seq_one_letter_code
_entity_poly.pdbx_strand_id
1 'polypeptide(L)'
;MKMFNWFDISECFAQFKGVYDLQELFEITIDYSFAPWETNWLLPQCITEDNFEVNIALIEKKWAKHFVEGLVSSIRVGAFKDVSPYANSEWFSHVVENGKFDSHFLEGIRVLKNKFADEKWDSYDTISEQR
;
A
#
# COMPACT_ATOMS: atom_id res chain seq x y z
N MET A 1 -0.74 -22.58 4.57
CA MET A 1 -1.32 -21.56 3.69
C MET A 1 -2.72 -21.27 4.17
N LYS A 2 -2.94 -20.08 4.75
CA LYS A 2 -4.28 -19.59 5.09
C LYS A 2 -4.86 -18.89 3.86
N MET A 3 -6.18 -18.84 3.69
CA MET A 3 -6.81 -18.14 2.56
C MET A 3 -7.43 -16.83 3.04
N PHE A 4 -7.41 -15.81 2.18
CA PHE A 4 -8.14 -14.57 2.40
C PHE A 4 -9.65 -14.84 2.49
N ASN A 5 -10.28 -14.34 3.56
CA ASN A 5 -11.71 -14.45 3.81
C ASN A 5 -12.38 -13.09 3.55
N TRP A 6 -13.09 -12.99 2.42
CA TRP A 6 -13.85 -11.80 2.05
C TRP A 6 -15.00 -11.46 3.01
N PHE A 7 -15.41 -12.39 3.88
CA PHE A 7 -16.43 -12.16 4.90
C PHE A 7 -15.87 -11.65 6.23
N ASP A 8 -14.54 -11.69 6.41
CA ASP A 8 -13.86 -11.17 7.59
C ASP A 8 -12.52 -10.51 7.19
N ILE A 9 -12.63 -9.35 6.54
CA ILE A 9 -11.49 -8.58 6.06
C ILE A 9 -10.63 -8.14 7.25
N SER A 10 -11.26 -7.76 8.37
CA SER A 10 -10.52 -7.30 9.55
C SER A 10 -9.64 -8.40 10.14
N GLU A 11 -10.13 -9.63 10.27
CA GLU A 11 -9.30 -10.76 10.70
C GLU A 11 -8.15 -11.00 9.72
N CYS A 12 -8.45 -10.94 8.42
CA CYS A 12 -7.44 -11.13 7.38
C CYS A 12 -6.43 -10.02 7.27
N PHE A 13 -6.62 -8.86 7.88
CA PHE A 13 -5.64 -7.77 7.88
C PHE A 13 -4.89 -7.65 9.22
N ALA A 14 -5.36 -8.33 10.27
CA ALA A 14 -4.80 -8.26 11.62
C ALA A 14 -3.32 -8.65 11.67
N GLN A 15 -2.87 -9.63 10.87
CA GLN A 15 -1.48 -10.06 10.85
C GLN A 15 -0.50 -9.05 10.24
N PHE A 16 -0.99 -8.01 9.56
CA PHE A 16 -0.14 -6.95 9.00
C PHE A 16 0.03 -5.77 9.95
N LYS A 17 -0.63 -5.78 11.12
CA LYS A 17 -0.52 -4.70 12.10
C LYS A 17 0.91 -4.61 12.62
N GLY A 18 1.54 -3.45 12.43
CA GLY A 18 2.91 -3.18 12.89
C GLY A 18 4.00 -3.78 12.00
N VAL A 19 3.65 -4.25 10.80
CA VAL A 19 4.61 -4.80 9.84
C VAL A 19 5.14 -3.68 8.95
N TYR A 20 6.30 -3.14 9.32
CA TYR A 20 6.90 -1.98 8.64
C TYR A 20 8.04 -2.34 7.68
N ASP A 21 8.49 -3.61 7.68
CA ASP A 21 9.45 -4.11 6.71
C ASP A 21 8.74 -4.72 5.50
N LEU A 22 9.18 -4.35 4.30
CA LEU A 22 8.56 -4.81 3.05
C LEU A 22 8.80 -6.30 2.79
N GLN A 23 9.95 -6.85 3.20
CA GLN A 23 10.22 -8.28 3.02
C GLN A 23 9.38 -9.11 3.99
N GLU A 24 9.23 -8.65 5.23
CA GLU A 24 8.31 -9.26 6.19
C GLU A 24 6.87 -9.25 5.65
N LEU A 25 6.40 -8.11 5.11
CA LEU A 25 5.09 -8.03 4.46
C LEU A 25 4.97 -9.06 3.33
N PHE A 26 5.99 -9.19 2.48
CA PHE A 26 5.97 -10.17 1.41
C PHE A 26 5.88 -11.62 1.91
N GLU A 27 6.58 -11.97 2.98
CA GLU A 27 6.51 -13.32 3.58
C GLU A 27 5.09 -13.62 4.06
N ILE A 28 4.47 -12.67 4.79
CA ILE A 28 3.11 -12.83 5.29
C ILE A 28 2.11 -12.94 4.14
N THR A 29 2.25 -12.16 3.06
CA THR A 29 1.32 -12.24 1.91
C THR A 29 1.36 -13.59 1.22
N ILE A 30 2.52 -14.26 1.19
CA ILE A 30 2.66 -15.62 0.67
C ILE A 30 1.95 -16.62 1.58
N ASP A 31 2.17 -16.52 2.89
CA ASP A 31 1.59 -17.43 3.89
C ASP A 31 0.05 -17.42 3.90
N TYR A 32 -0.53 -16.25 3.60
CA TYR A 32 -1.98 -16.01 3.55
C TYR A 32 -2.57 -15.99 2.13
N SER A 33 -1.76 -16.30 1.10
CA SER A 33 -2.20 -16.30 -0.30
C SER A 33 -2.91 -15.01 -0.73
N PHE A 34 -2.41 -13.87 -0.25
CA PHE A 34 -2.93 -12.57 -0.67
C PHE A 34 -2.60 -12.34 -2.13
N ALA A 35 -3.60 -11.93 -2.91
CA ALA A 35 -3.33 -11.49 -4.25
C ALA A 35 -2.59 -10.15 -4.21
N PRO A 36 -1.64 -9.89 -5.13
CA PRO A 36 -0.83 -8.67 -5.00
C PRO A 36 -1.61 -7.36 -5.21
N TRP A 37 -2.86 -7.40 -5.70
CA TRP A 37 -3.71 -6.19 -5.75
C TRP A 37 -4.37 -5.87 -4.40
N GLU A 38 -4.58 -6.88 -3.55
CA GLU A 38 -5.11 -6.72 -2.19
C GLU A 38 -4.05 -6.13 -1.25
N THR A 39 -2.77 -6.28 -1.57
CA THR A 39 -1.66 -5.79 -0.76
C THR A 39 -1.40 -4.29 -0.94
N ASN A 40 -1.98 -3.66 -1.96
CA ASN A 40 -1.80 -2.24 -2.23
C ASN A 40 -2.12 -1.37 -1.00
N TRP A 41 -3.16 -1.75 -0.25
CA TRP A 41 -3.61 -1.11 1.00
C TRP A 41 -2.58 -1.15 2.14
N LEU A 42 -1.68 -2.14 2.10
CA LEU A 42 -0.67 -2.40 3.11
C LEU A 42 0.61 -1.62 2.85
N LEU A 43 0.96 -1.41 1.57
CA LEU A 43 2.28 -0.90 1.16
C LEU A 43 2.71 0.41 1.83
N PRO A 44 1.85 1.42 2.06
CA PRO A 44 2.31 2.67 2.64
C PRO A 44 2.96 2.51 4.00
N GLN A 45 2.55 1.53 4.82
CA GLN A 45 3.17 1.31 6.14
C GLN A 45 4.63 0.81 6.06
N CYS A 46 5.13 0.44 4.88
CA CYS A 46 6.51 -0.01 4.72
C CYS A 46 7.41 1.05 4.07
N ILE A 47 6.90 2.27 3.83
CA ILE A 47 7.60 3.29 3.05
C ILE A 47 8.05 4.45 3.94
N THR A 48 9.33 4.79 3.83
CA THR A 48 9.97 5.97 4.43
C THR A 48 10.76 6.72 3.35
N GLU A 49 11.22 7.93 3.66
CA GLU A 49 12.09 8.69 2.74
C GLU A 49 13.36 7.92 2.38
N ASP A 50 13.92 7.18 3.34
CA ASP A 50 15.20 6.48 3.22
C ASP A 50 15.10 5.20 2.39
N ASN A 51 13.94 4.51 2.43
CA ASN A 51 13.76 3.21 1.79
C ASN A 51 12.96 3.27 0.49
N PHE A 52 12.38 4.43 0.14
CA PHE A 52 11.45 4.56 -0.99
C PHE A 52 11.96 3.92 -2.30
N GLU A 53 13.11 4.35 -2.83
CA GLU A 53 13.61 3.87 -4.12
C GLU A 53 13.89 2.36 -4.10
N VAL A 54 14.45 1.87 -2.98
CA VAL A 54 14.73 0.43 -2.78
C VAL A 54 13.43 -0.36 -2.74
N ASN A 55 12.44 0.11 -2.00
CA ASN A 55 11.17 -0.59 -1.83
C ASN A 55 10.33 -0.58 -3.10
N ILE A 56 10.30 0.52 -3.86
CA ILE A 56 9.63 0.53 -5.17
C ILE A 56 10.30 -0.46 -6.14
N ALA A 57 11.64 -0.51 -6.19
CA ALA A 57 12.35 -1.48 -7.02
C ALA A 57 12.07 -2.93 -6.59
N LEU A 58 11.93 -3.20 -5.29
CA LEU A 58 11.57 -4.53 -4.77
C LEU A 58 10.13 -4.91 -5.13
N ILE A 59 9.18 -3.98 -5.03
CA ILE A 59 7.79 -4.17 -5.45
C ILE A 59 7.73 -4.49 -6.95
N GLU A 60 8.41 -3.68 -7.77
CA GLU A 60 8.46 -3.91 -9.22
C GLU A 60 9.10 -5.26 -9.54
N LYS A 61 10.18 -5.65 -8.86
CA LYS A 61 10.81 -6.96 -9.07
C LYS A 61 9.90 -8.11 -8.70
N LYS A 62 9.14 -8.00 -7.61
CA LYS A 62 8.33 -9.10 -7.08
C LYS A 62 6.98 -9.25 -7.79
N TRP A 63 6.33 -8.12 -8.09
CA TRP A 63 4.97 -8.12 -8.62
C TRP A 63 4.87 -7.57 -10.05
N ALA A 64 5.95 -7.01 -10.61
CA ALA A 64 6.06 -6.37 -11.93
C ALA A 64 5.55 -4.92 -11.99
N LYS A 65 5.93 -4.23 -13.08
CA LYS A 65 5.71 -2.79 -13.30
C LYS A 65 4.26 -2.34 -13.07
N HIS A 66 3.29 -3.11 -13.58
CA HIS A 66 1.87 -2.77 -13.49
C HIS A 66 1.33 -2.63 -12.05
N PHE A 67 1.98 -3.23 -11.05
CA PHE A 67 1.62 -2.98 -9.65
C PHE A 67 2.11 -1.62 -9.16
N VAL A 68 3.30 -1.18 -9.60
CA VAL A 68 3.78 0.17 -9.32
C VAL A 68 2.87 1.20 -10.00
N GLU A 69 2.38 0.92 -11.21
CA GLU A 69 1.37 1.75 -11.90
C GLU A 69 0.09 1.88 -11.08
N GLY A 70 -0.41 0.76 -10.54
CA GLY A 70 -1.57 0.74 -9.64
C GLY A 70 -1.36 1.53 -8.34
N LEU A 71 -0.17 1.43 -7.74
CA LEU A 71 0.19 2.18 -6.53
C LEU A 71 0.29 3.69 -6.83
N VAL A 72 0.97 4.09 -7.90
CA VAL A 72 1.06 5.50 -8.36
C VAL A 72 -0.35 6.07 -8.56
N SER A 73 -1.21 5.36 -9.29
CA SER A 73 -2.60 5.75 -9.51
C SER A 73 -3.38 5.90 -8.19
N SER A 74 -3.20 4.94 -7.28
CA SER A 74 -3.88 4.95 -5.97
C SER A 74 -3.47 6.15 -5.11
N ILE A 75 -2.20 6.56 -5.19
CA ILE A 75 -1.63 7.71 -4.49
C ILE A 75 -2.07 9.04 -5.09
N ARG A 76 -2.02 9.17 -6.43
CA ARG A 76 -2.33 10.43 -7.12
C ARG A 76 -3.82 10.73 -7.18
N VAL A 77 -4.64 9.72 -7.51
CA VAL A 77 -6.06 9.92 -7.82
C VAL A 77 -7.01 8.97 -7.09
N GLY A 78 -6.51 7.87 -6.54
CA GLY A 78 -7.31 6.86 -5.85
C GLY A 78 -7.47 7.10 -4.35
N ALA A 79 -7.68 6.00 -3.63
CA ALA A 79 -8.05 6.00 -2.22
C ALA A 79 -6.95 6.52 -1.26
N PHE A 80 -5.69 6.60 -1.72
CA PHE A 80 -4.63 7.21 -0.91
C PHE A 80 -4.48 8.72 -1.12
N LYS A 81 -5.18 9.29 -2.12
CA LYS A 81 -5.23 10.75 -2.31
C LYS A 81 -5.73 11.44 -1.04
N ASP A 82 -6.77 10.89 -0.41
CA ASP A 82 -7.23 11.26 0.91
C ASP A 82 -7.71 10.02 1.65
N VAL A 83 -6.96 9.61 2.67
CA VAL A 83 -7.29 8.42 3.46
C VAL A 83 -8.28 8.69 4.59
N SER A 84 -8.53 9.95 4.92
CA SER A 84 -9.34 10.34 6.07
C SER A 84 -10.76 9.72 6.10
N PRO A 85 -11.47 9.52 4.97
CA PRO A 85 -12.79 8.89 4.98
C PRO A 85 -12.77 7.40 5.33
N TYR A 86 -11.60 6.75 5.23
CA TYR A 86 -11.48 5.29 5.36
C TYR A 86 -11.06 4.83 6.76
N ALA A 87 -11.04 5.72 7.76
CA ALA A 87 -10.70 5.37 9.13
C ALA A 87 -11.60 4.27 9.75
N ASN A 88 -12.80 4.05 9.20
CA ASN A 88 -13.70 2.98 9.65
C ASN A 88 -13.75 1.77 8.69
N SER A 89 -12.90 1.73 7.68
CA SER A 89 -12.89 0.66 6.68
C SER A 89 -12.05 -0.53 7.16
N GLU A 90 -12.58 -1.75 7.00
CA GLU A 90 -11.91 -2.99 7.41
C GLU A 90 -10.57 -3.20 6.69
N TRP A 91 -10.43 -2.68 5.48
CA TRP A 91 -9.17 -2.68 4.70
C TRP A 91 -8.02 -1.96 5.41
N PHE A 92 -8.34 -1.01 6.30
CA PHE A 92 -7.36 -0.23 7.05
C PHE A 92 -7.25 -0.66 8.52
N SER A 93 -7.90 -1.75 8.93
CA SER A 93 -7.85 -2.27 10.30
C SER A 93 -6.42 -2.55 10.81
N HIS A 94 -5.50 -2.85 9.90
CA HIS A 94 -4.08 -3.07 10.20
C HIS A 94 -3.33 -1.80 10.64
N VAL A 95 -3.83 -0.62 10.29
CA VAL A 95 -3.20 0.70 10.55
C VAL A 95 -4.16 1.68 11.21
N VAL A 96 -5.32 1.25 11.70
CA VAL A 96 -6.23 2.09 12.46
C VAL A 96 -6.40 1.57 13.87
N GLU A 97 -6.19 2.45 14.84
CA GLU A 97 -6.47 2.19 16.25
C GLU A 97 -7.29 3.33 16.83
N ASN A 98 -8.42 3.01 17.46
CA ASN A 98 -9.34 4.01 18.04
C ASN A 98 -9.76 5.11 17.03
N GLY A 99 -9.99 4.73 15.77
CA GLY A 99 -10.40 5.64 14.70
C GLY A 99 -9.29 6.58 14.20
N LYS A 100 -8.03 6.32 14.55
CA LYS A 100 -6.88 7.10 14.11
C LYS A 100 -5.92 6.22 13.34
N PHE A 101 -5.42 6.74 12.23
CA PHE A 101 -4.38 6.08 11.47
C PHE A 101 -3.05 6.10 12.22
N ASP A 102 -2.31 5.01 12.10
CA ASP A 102 -0.94 4.85 12.53
C ASP A 102 -0.04 5.92 11.87
N SER A 103 0.87 6.49 12.65
CA SER A 103 1.73 7.58 12.17
C SER A 103 2.72 7.15 11.09
N HIS A 104 3.18 5.90 11.14
CA HIS A 104 4.13 5.37 10.17
C HIS A 104 3.44 5.12 8.82
N PHE A 105 2.20 4.60 8.85
CA PHE A 105 1.35 4.55 7.66
C PHE A 105 1.11 5.94 7.03
N LEU A 106 0.75 6.94 7.85
CA LEU A 106 0.54 8.31 7.36
C LEU A 106 1.83 8.94 6.80
N GLU A 107 2.98 8.64 7.41
CA GLU A 107 4.28 9.04 6.89
C GLU A 107 4.53 8.44 5.51
N GLY A 108 4.32 7.14 5.33
CA GLY A 108 4.53 6.50 4.03
C GLY A 108 3.59 7.04 2.95
N ILE A 109 2.33 7.33 3.27
CA ILE A 109 1.41 8.03 2.34
C ILE A 109 2.00 9.39 1.93
N ARG A 110 2.53 10.17 2.88
CA ARG A 110 3.16 11.47 2.60
C ARG A 110 4.39 11.31 1.70
N VAL A 111 5.27 10.36 2.00
CA VAL A 111 6.47 10.09 1.20
C VAL A 111 6.09 9.71 -0.23
N LEU A 112 5.16 8.76 -0.39
CA LEU A 112 4.69 8.32 -1.69
C LEU A 112 4.09 9.48 -2.49
N LYS A 113 3.25 10.33 -1.87
CA LYS A 113 2.71 11.54 -2.52
C LYS A 113 3.80 12.49 -3.01
N ASN A 114 4.79 12.75 -2.17
CA ASN A 114 5.88 13.64 -2.50
C ASN A 114 6.74 13.08 -3.65
N LYS A 115 7.11 11.80 -3.57
CA LYS A 115 7.99 11.16 -4.55
C LYS A 115 7.30 10.91 -5.88
N PHE A 116 6.04 10.47 -5.86
CA PHE A 116 5.25 10.26 -7.07
C PHE A 116 4.71 11.54 -7.69
N ALA A 117 4.94 12.72 -7.12
CA ALA A 117 4.67 13.98 -7.81
C ALA A 117 5.72 14.32 -8.89
N ASP A 118 6.88 13.65 -8.87
CA ASP A 118 7.94 13.81 -9.88
C ASP A 118 7.49 13.26 -11.24
N GLU A 119 7.77 14.01 -12.31
CA GLU A 119 7.44 13.70 -13.71
C GLU A 119 8.00 12.34 -14.16
N LYS A 120 9.10 11.85 -13.54
CA LYS A 120 9.65 10.52 -13.86
C LYS A 120 8.62 9.38 -13.70
N TRP A 121 7.62 9.58 -12.84
CA TRP A 121 6.56 8.60 -12.57
C TRP A 121 5.36 8.72 -13.51
N ASP A 122 5.32 9.70 -14.41
CA ASP A 122 4.21 9.86 -15.37
C ASP A 122 4.12 8.68 -16.34
N SER A 123 5.26 8.04 -16.64
CA SER A 123 5.32 6.78 -17.42
C SER A 123 4.65 5.57 -16.75
N TYR A 124 4.23 5.72 -15.48
CA TYR A 124 3.47 4.74 -14.71
C TYR A 124 2.01 5.16 -14.50
N ASP A 125 1.63 6.40 -14.85
CA ASP A 125 0.30 6.96 -14.68
C ASP A 125 -0.46 6.99 -16.02
N THR A 126 -0.85 5.81 -16.49
CA THR A 126 -1.61 5.64 -17.75
C THR A 126 -3.03 6.22 -17.69
N ILE A 127 -3.50 6.62 -16.51
CA ILE A 127 -4.82 7.23 -16.30
C ILE A 127 -4.75 8.75 -16.55
N SER A 128 -3.58 9.38 -16.33
CA SER A 128 -3.38 10.81 -16.62
C SER A 128 -3.51 11.17 -18.11
N GLU A 129 -3.21 10.24 -19.02
CA GLU A 129 -3.35 10.44 -20.48
C GLU A 129 -4.81 10.56 -20.96
N GLN A 130 -5.80 10.34 -20.09
CA GLN A 130 -7.23 10.48 -20.39
C GLN A 130 -7.85 11.82 -19.95
N ARG A 131 -7.03 12.81 -19.57
CA ARG A 131 -7.45 14.19 -19.25
C ARG A 131 -7.04 15.18 -20.34
#